data_AF-A0A3M7Q0Y4-F1
#
_entry.id   AF-A0A3M7Q0Y4-F1
#
_cell.length_a   1.000
_cell.length_b   1.000
_cell.length_c   1.000
_cell.angle_alpha   90.00
_cell.angle_beta   90.00
_cell.angle_gamma   90.00
#
_symmetry.space_group_name_H-M   'P 1'
#
loop_
_entity.id
_entity.type
_entity.pdbx_description
1 polymer ?
#
loop_
_entity_poly.entity_id
_entity_poly.type
_entity_poly.pdbx_seq_one_letter_code
_entity_poly.pdbx_strand_id
1 'polypeptide(L)'
;MVYEDTYRLRQINDLKIQQDLNSINLMKKCLDESKEQTNKMTCLLDGIEIRLSGLHDLIVPVYDSTNTLQIKHSNLQKAVVQLDNILEYYDAVKNLSLVIQAGPGQNINTYLNQMDKLRSAIQYFTINKNKSQKSENEDLWVKGKMNVDREFESYLNKFNVITANVTSDNLDQADSGKLYGPKENDLNQMKNIMEWFKKTEPTHLDKLYEKIINNRSQLILDNLKNIKGKANSLNNSANSAAYNSSHSNSSQFSKRNSLAPQSPGSNLNNSIGDNTDSKRTTLRSRLT
;
A
#
# COMPACT_ATOMS: atom_id res chain seq x y z
N MET A 1 -70.90 -119.47 16.84
CA MET A 1 -69.85 -118.64 17.48
C MET A 1 -68.99 -117.90 16.45
N VAL A 2 -68.38 -118.57 15.45
CA VAL A 2 -67.52 -117.94 14.42
C VAL A 2 -68.19 -116.80 13.61
N TYR A 3 -69.49 -116.90 13.35
CA TYR A 3 -70.22 -115.84 12.64
C TYR A 3 -70.36 -114.56 13.49
N GLU A 4 -70.56 -114.66 14.80
CA GLU A 4 -70.75 -113.47 15.64
C GLU A 4 -69.45 -112.67 15.82
N ASP A 5 -68.31 -113.37 15.94
CA ASP A 5 -66.99 -112.75 16.10
C ASP A 5 -66.53 -112.02 14.83
N THR A 6 -66.85 -112.56 13.64
CA THR A 6 -66.52 -111.91 12.36
C THR A 6 -67.34 -110.63 12.12
N TYR A 7 -68.59 -110.58 12.59
CA TYR A 7 -69.42 -109.37 12.51
C TYR A 7 -68.94 -108.28 13.47
N ARG A 8 -68.56 -108.63 14.69
CA ARG A 8 -67.96 -107.69 15.64
C ARG A 8 -66.64 -107.10 15.13
N LEU A 9 -65.77 -107.94 14.56
CA LEU A 9 -64.51 -107.48 13.97
C LEU A 9 -64.73 -106.53 12.81
N ARG A 10 -65.73 -106.79 11.95
CA ARG A 10 -66.11 -105.87 10.87
C ARG A 10 -66.58 -104.52 11.41
N GLN A 11 -67.45 -104.53 12.42
CA GLN A 11 -67.94 -103.29 13.04
C GLN A 11 -66.81 -102.46 13.69
N ILE A 12 -65.85 -103.11 14.36
CA ILE A 12 -64.66 -102.45 14.93
C ILE A 12 -63.78 -101.85 13.83
N ASN A 13 -63.53 -102.59 12.75
CA ASN A 13 -62.78 -102.07 11.61
C ASN A 13 -63.48 -100.88 10.95
N ASP A 14 -64.80 -100.94 10.77
CA ASP A 14 -65.58 -99.85 10.22
C ASP A 14 -65.50 -98.60 11.11
N LEU A 15 -65.60 -98.75 12.43
CA LEU A 15 -65.42 -97.65 13.38
C LEU A 15 -63.99 -97.07 13.32
N LYS A 16 -62.97 -97.93 13.19
CA LYS A 16 -61.58 -97.49 13.08
C LYS A 16 -61.33 -96.73 11.78
N ILE A 17 -61.85 -97.22 10.66
CA ILE A 17 -61.83 -96.53 9.37
C ILE A 17 -62.52 -95.18 9.48
N GLN A 18 -63.69 -95.10 10.12
CA GLN A 18 -64.39 -93.82 10.34
C GLN A 18 -63.56 -92.84 11.20
N GLN A 19 -62.92 -93.34 12.26
CA GLN A 19 -62.03 -92.53 13.10
C GLN A 19 -60.82 -92.01 12.32
N ASP A 20 -60.20 -92.88 11.51
CA ASP A 20 -59.03 -92.52 10.71
C ASP A 20 -59.42 -91.54 9.59
N LEU A 21 -60.59 -91.72 8.96
CA LEU A 21 -61.15 -90.77 7.99
C LEU A 21 -61.42 -89.40 8.63
N ASN A 22 -61.99 -89.36 9.84
CA ASN A 22 -62.21 -88.12 10.58
C ASN A 22 -60.90 -87.43 10.95
N SER A 23 -59.89 -88.19 11.37
CA SER A 23 -58.56 -87.68 11.71
C SER A 23 -57.85 -87.10 10.49
N ILE A 24 -57.94 -87.79 9.34
CA ILE A 24 -57.43 -87.32 8.06
C ILE A 24 -58.14 -86.02 7.64
N ASN A 25 -59.46 -85.94 7.82
CA ASN A 25 -60.22 -84.73 7.49
C ASN A 25 -59.81 -83.54 8.35
N LEU A 26 -59.63 -83.75 9.66
CA LEU A 26 -59.13 -82.71 10.57
C LEU A 26 -57.71 -82.25 10.18
N MET A 27 -56.79 -83.19 9.89
CA MET A 27 -55.44 -82.85 9.46
C MET A 27 -55.44 -82.06 8.14
N LYS A 28 -56.30 -82.43 7.18
CA LYS A 28 -56.48 -81.67 5.94
C LYS A 28 -56.95 -80.24 6.22
N LYS A 29 -57.95 -80.07 7.10
CA LYS A 29 -58.44 -78.74 7.50
C LYS A 29 -57.34 -77.89 8.15
N CYS A 30 -56.58 -78.45 9.09
CA CYS A 30 -55.47 -77.75 9.73
C CYS A 30 -54.37 -77.38 8.72
N LEU A 31 -54.11 -78.24 7.74
CA LEU A 31 -53.16 -77.97 6.65
C LEU A 31 -53.65 -76.82 5.76
N ASP A 32 -54.93 -76.81 5.40
CA ASP A 32 -55.54 -75.73 4.60
C ASP A 32 -55.50 -74.39 5.35
N GLU A 33 -55.81 -74.40 6.65
CA GLU A 33 -55.68 -73.22 7.52
C GLU A 33 -54.23 -72.72 7.61
N SER A 34 -53.26 -73.63 7.76
CA SER A 34 -51.82 -73.30 7.77
C SER A 34 -51.36 -72.75 6.41
N LYS A 35 -51.86 -73.30 5.31
CA LYS A 35 -51.59 -72.79 3.95
C LYS A 35 -52.19 -71.40 3.75
N GLU A 36 -53.40 -71.15 4.24
CA GLU A 36 -54.02 -69.82 4.20
C GLU A 36 -53.22 -68.80 5.02
N GLN A 37 -52.77 -69.17 6.22
CA GLN A 37 -51.89 -68.33 7.05
C GLN A 37 -50.55 -68.06 6.36
N THR A 38 -49.94 -69.07 5.74
CA THR A 38 -48.70 -68.92 4.98
C THR A 38 -48.89 -67.99 3.79
N ASN A 39 -49.98 -68.15 3.03
CA ASN A 39 -50.30 -67.25 1.91
C ASN A 39 -50.49 -65.81 2.38
N LYS A 40 -51.21 -65.58 3.49
CA LYS A 40 -51.33 -64.25 4.09
C LYS A 40 -49.96 -63.67 4.45
N MET A 41 -49.08 -64.48 5.02
CA MET A 41 -47.71 -64.06 5.34
C MET A 41 -46.92 -63.68 4.09
N THR A 42 -46.98 -64.49 3.03
CA THR A 42 -46.34 -64.19 1.74
C THR A 42 -46.88 -62.88 1.15
N CYS A 43 -48.21 -62.69 1.11
CA CYS A 43 -48.79 -61.45 0.61
C CYS A 43 -48.39 -60.21 1.44
N LEU A 44 -48.24 -60.36 2.76
CA LEU A 44 -47.75 -59.28 3.60
C LEU A 44 -46.28 -58.96 3.31
N LEU A 45 -45.44 -59.97 3.12
CA LEU A 45 -44.03 -59.80 2.74
C LEU A 45 -43.89 -59.13 1.37
N ASP A 46 -44.65 -59.58 0.37
CA ASP A 46 -44.71 -58.95 -0.95
C ASP A 46 -45.13 -57.47 -0.84
N GLY A 47 -46.11 -57.18 0.04
CA GLY A 47 -46.54 -55.82 0.32
C GLY A 47 -45.46 -54.94 0.97
N ILE A 48 -44.60 -55.53 1.83
CA ILE A 48 -43.46 -54.84 2.41
C ILE A 48 -42.38 -54.59 1.36
N GLU A 49 -42.10 -55.57 0.50
CA GLU A 49 -41.10 -55.44 -0.57
C GLU A 49 -41.48 -54.32 -1.54
N ILE A 50 -42.74 -54.28 -1.99
CA ILE A 50 -43.23 -53.21 -2.87
C ILE A 50 -43.10 -51.84 -2.20
N ARG A 51 -43.45 -51.73 -0.91
CA ARG A 51 -43.31 -50.47 -0.17
C ARG A 51 -41.86 -50.05 0.01
N LEU A 52 -40.98 -51.01 0.27
CA LEU A 52 -39.55 -50.75 0.44
C LEU A 52 -38.90 -50.33 -0.89
N SER A 53 -39.27 -50.98 -2.00
CA SER A 53 -38.85 -50.57 -3.33
C SER A 53 -39.35 -49.16 -3.66
N GLY A 54 -40.64 -48.87 -3.42
CA GLY A 54 -41.19 -47.53 -3.66
C GLY A 54 -40.53 -46.45 -2.79
N LEU A 55 -40.17 -46.78 -1.54
CA LEU A 55 -39.41 -45.88 -0.67
C LEU A 55 -37.98 -45.67 -1.19
N HIS A 56 -37.33 -46.74 -1.65
CA HIS A 56 -36.01 -46.66 -2.26
C HIS A 56 -36.01 -45.75 -3.50
N ASP A 57 -36.97 -45.94 -4.39
CA ASP A 57 -37.11 -45.12 -5.60
C ASP A 57 -37.41 -43.64 -5.27
N LEU A 58 -38.08 -43.39 -4.14
CA LEU A 58 -38.33 -42.05 -3.64
C LEU A 58 -37.09 -41.42 -2.97
N ILE A 59 -36.29 -42.19 -2.24
CA ILE A 59 -35.19 -41.65 -1.42
C ILE A 59 -33.93 -41.37 -2.23
N VAL A 60 -33.63 -42.19 -3.24
CA VAL A 60 -32.45 -42.02 -4.12
C VAL A 60 -32.38 -40.62 -4.75
N PRO A 61 -33.43 -40.11 -5.46
CA PRO A 61 -33.35 -38.79 -6.07
C PRO A 61 -33.26 -37.66 -5.04
N VAL A 62 -33.81 -37.85 -3.83
CA VAL A 62 -33.68 -36.89 -2.73
C VAL A 62 -32.23 -36.83 -2.24
N TYR A 63 -31.58 -37.98 -2.08
CA TYR A 63 -30.17 -38.05 -1.71
C TYR A 63 -29.27 -37.39 -2.77
N ASP A 64 -29.48 -37.69 -4.04
CA ASP A 64 -28.71 -37.12 -5.15
C ASP A 64 -28.91 -35.61 -5.26
N SER A 65 -30.15 -35.14 -5.12
CA SER A 65 -30.48 -33.72 -5.11
C SER A 65 -29.84 -33.01 -3.91
N THR A 66 -29.85 -33.65 -2.74
CA THR A 66 -29.23 -33.11 -1.52
C THR A 66 -27.72 -33.05 -1.66
N ASN A 67 -27.07 -34.09 -2.16
CA ASN A 67 -25.63 -34.12 -2.41
C ASN A 67 -25.22 -33.03 -3.41
N THR A 68 -25.95 -32.91 -4.53
CA THR A 68 -25.73 -31.85 -5.51
C THR A 68 -25.87 -30.47 -4.88
N LEU A 69 -26.86 -30.27 -4.01
CA LEU A 69 -27.07 -29.03 -3.28
C LEU A 69 -25.92 -28.74 -2.30
N GLN A 70 -25.43 -29.74 -1.58
CA GLN A 70 -24.28 -29.60 -0.69
C GLN A 70 -23.01 -29.22 -1.44
N ILE A 71 -22.75 -29.83 -2.60
CA ILE A 71 -21.61 -29.47 -3.45
C ILE A 71 -21.75 -28.02 -3.93
N LYS A 72 -22.93 -27.62 -4.41
CA LYS A 72 -23.21 -26.23 -4.80
C LYS A 72 -23.00 -25.27 -3.63
N HIS A 73 -23.47 -25.63 -2.44
CA HIS A 73 -23.29 -24.84 -1.23
C HIS A 73 -21.81 -24.69 -0.86
N SER A 74 -21.03 -25.77 -0.91
CA SER A 74 -19.58 -25.72 -0.66
C SER A 74 -18.85 -24.83 -1.67
N ASN A 75 -19.23 -24.90 -2.95
CA ASN A 75 -18.66 -24.04 -3.98
C ASN A 75 -19.01 -22.57 -3.75
N LEU A 76 -20.25 -22.27 -3.33
CA LEU A 76 -20.65 -20.92 -2.96
C LEU A 76 -19.87 -20.39 -1.75
N GLN A 77 -19.69 -21.20 -0.71
CA GLN A 77 -18.87 -20.81 0.45
C GLN A 77 -17.43 -20.50 0.06
N LYS A 78 -16.82 -21.33 -0.80
CA LYS A 78 -15.47 -21.07 -1.32
C LYS A 78 -15.41 -19.78 -2.14
N ALA A 79 -16.42 -19.53 -2.97
CA ALA A 79 -16.50 -18.31 -3.76
C ALA A 79 -16.64 -17.06 -2.87
N VAL A 80 -17.47 -17.10 -1.82
CA VAL A 80 -17.61 -16.00 -0.85
C VAL A 80 -16.27 -15.69 -0.19
N VAL A 81 -15.56 -16.70 0.34
CA VAL A 81 -14.24 -16.50 0.95
C VAL A 81 -13.22 -15.92 -0.03
N GLN A 82 -13.25 -16.37 -1.29
CA GLN A 82 -12.38 -15.80 -2.32
C GLN A 82 -12.72 -14.34 -2.62
N LEU A 83 -14.01 -14.00 -2.69
CA LEU A 83 -14.46 -12.62 -2.90
C LEU A 83 -14.09 -11.72 -1.72
N ASP A 84 -14.21 -12.20 -0.48
CA ASP A 84 -13.81 -11.46 0.72
C ASP A 84 -12.31 -11.14 0.71
N ASN A 85 -11.47 -12.14 0.37
CA ASN A 85 -10.03 -11.92 0.23
C ASN A 85 -9.72 -10.89 -0.87
N ILE A 86 -10.40 -10.98 -2.01
CA ILE A 86 -10.23 -10.01 -3.09
C ILE A 86 -10.63 -8.60 -2.63
N LEU A 87 -11.78 -8.47 -1.96
CA LEU A 87 -12.29 -7.21 -1.44
C LEU A 87 -11.32 -6.54 -0.45
N GLU A 88 -10.70 -7.32 0.44
CA GLU A 88 -9.68 -6.82 1.37
C GLU A 88 -8.52 -6.15 0.63
N TYR A 89 -8.00 -6.77 -0.42
CA TYR A 89 -6.94 -6.17 -1.24
C TYR A 89 -7.42 -4.95 -2.03
N TYR A 90 -8.69 -4.90 -2.46
CA TYR A 90 -9.25 -3.72 -3.12
C TYR A 90 -9.31 -2.52 -2.15
N ASP A 91 -9.84 -2.71 -0.95
CA ASP A 91 -9.93 -1.64 0.05
C ASP A 91 -8.53 -1.20 0.51
N ALA A 92 -7.61 -2.15 0.69
CA ALA A 92 -6.21 -1.86 1.00
C ALA A 92 -5.58 -0.98 -0.08
N VAL A 93 -5.72 -1.34 -1.36
CA VAL A 93 -5.17 -0.55 -2.47
C VAL A 93 -5.83 0.82 -2.60
N LYS A 94 -7.14 0.92 -2.37
CA LYS A 94 -7.84 2.21 -2.38
C LYS A 94 -7.29 3.15 -1.31
N ASN A 95 -7.07 2.65 -0.09
CA ASN A 95 -6.45 3.41 0.99
C ASN A 95 -5.00 3.78 0.65
N LEU A 96 -4.24 2.86 0.04
CA LEU A 96 -2.87 3.12 -0.43
C LEU A 96 -2.83 4.18 -1.54
N SER A 97 -3.81 4.19 -2.45
CA SER A 97 -3.93 5.17 -3.53
C SER A 97 -4.05 6.59 -2.98
N LEU A 98 -4.83 6.79 -1.91
CA LEU A 98 -4.95 8.08 -1.23
C LEU A 98 -3.61 8.53 -0.62
N VAL A 99 -2.89 7.60 0.02
CA VAL A 99 -1.56 7.89 0.59
C VAL A 99 -0.55 8.24 -0.50
N ILE A 100 -0.57 7.52 -1.62
CA ILE A 100 0.32 7.77 -2.76
C ILE A 100 0.01 9.13 -3.40
N GLN A 101 -1.27 9.49 -3.54
CA GLN A 101 -1.66 10.79 -4.05
C GLN A 101 -1.25 11.95 -3.13
N ALA A 102 -1.31 11.75 -1.81
CA ALA A 102 -0.85 12.75 -0.84
C ALA A 102 0.68 12.96 -0.88
N GLY A 103 1.43 11.99 -1.41
CA GLY A 103 2.87 12.02 -1.50
C GLY A 103 3.57 11.70 -0.18
N PRO A 104 4.92 11.64 -0.18
CA PRO A 104 5.67 11.30 1.01
C PRO A 104 5.73 12.57 1.87
N GLY A 105 4.99 12.56 2.99
CA GLY A 105 4.97 13.67 3.95
C GLY A 105 6.29 13.80 4.71
N GLN A 106 6.24 14.06 6.02
CA GLN A 106 7.47 14.26 6.81
C GLN A 106 8.34 13.00 6.96
N ASN A 107 7.81 11.79 6.71
CA ASN A 107 8.53 10.55 6.88
C ASN A 107 8.46 9.68 5.62
N ILE A 108 9.58 9.57 4.91
CA ILE A 108 9.68 8.75 3.70
C ILE A 108 9.54 7.26 4.04
N ASN A 109 10.00 6.80 5.21
CA ASN A 109 10.01 5.38 5.56
C ASN A 109 8.60 4.82 5.69
N THR A 110 7.69 5.60 6.27
CA THR A 110 6.27 5.20 6.31
C THR A 110 5.70 5.08 4.92
N TYR A 111 6.06 5.99 4.01
CA TYR A 111 5.62 5.93 2.61
C TYR A 111 6.19 4.72 1.88
N LEU A 112 7.48 4.42 2.05
CA LEU A 112 8.15 3.25 1.45
C LEU A 112 7.52 1.92 1.93
N ASN A 113 7.13 1.84 3.21
CA ASN A 113 6.41 0.68 3.73
C ASN A 113 5.02 0.50 3.07
N GLN A 114 4.33 1.60 2.76
CA GLN A 114 3.05 1.54 2.05
C GLN A 114 3.26 1.16 0.58
N MET A 115 4.35 1.60 -0.05
CA MET A 115 4.76 1.15 -1.39
C MET A 115 5.02 -0.36 -1.38
N ASP A 116 5.75 -0.91 -0.40
CA ASP A 116 5.97 -2.36 -0.27
C ASP A 116 4.64 -3.13 -0.20
N LYS A 117 3.64 -2.62 0.52
CA LYS A 117 2.29 -3.22 0.55
C LYS A 117 1.59 -3.16 -0.81
N LEU A 118 1.71 -2.04 -1.52
CA LEU A 118 1.18 -1.94 -2.89
C LEU A 118 1.84 -2.98 -3.81
N ARG A 119 3.15 -3.19 -3.68
CA ARG A 119 3.89 -4.21 -4.44
C ARG A 119 3.34 -5.62 -4.16
N SER A 120 3.09 -5.95 -2.89
CA SER A 120 2.46 -7.22 -2.52
C SER A 120 1.05 -7.38 -3.09
N ALA A 121 0.24 -6.31 -3.08
CA ALA A 121 -1.09 -6.33 -3.69
C ALA A 121 -1.04 -6.54 -5.21
N ILE A 122 -0.12 -5.90 -5.93
CA ILE A 122 0.10 -6.11 -7.38
C ILE A 122 0.46 -7.58 -7.67
N GLN A 123 1.32 -8.18 -6.83
CA GLN A 123 1.66 -9.60 -6.95
C GLN A 123 0.45 -10.50 -6.75
N TYR A 124 -0.40 -10.21 -5.77
CA TYR A 124 -1.66 -10.92 -5.53
C TYR A 124 -2.60 -10.85 -6.75
N PHE A 125 -2.83 -9.66 -7.31
CA PHE A 125 -3.69 -9.50 -8.49
C PHE A 125 -3.10 -10.13 -9.76
N THR A 126 -1.77 -10.27 -9.84
CA THR A 126 -1.11 -11.01 -10.92
C THR A 126 -1.40 -12.51 -10.85
N ILE A 127 -1.35 -13.10 -9.66
CA ILE A 127 -1.65 -14.53 -9.44
C ILE A 127 -3.13 -14.81 -9.72
N ASN A 128 -4.03 -13.92 -9.28
CA ASN A 128 -5.48 -14.08 -9.44
C ASN A 128 -6.03 -13.63 -10.81
N LYS A 129 -5.15 -13.33 -11.79
CA LYS A 129 -5.51 -12.97 -13.18
C LYS A 129 -6.48 -11.78 -13.33
N ASN A 130 -6.57 -10.89 -12.34
CA ASN A 130 -7.37 -9.67 -12.43
C ASN A 130 -6.63 -8.58 -13.23
N LYS A 131 -6.75 -8.63 -14.57
CA LYS A 131 -5.97 -7.79 -15.49
C LYS A 131 -6.23 -6.29 -15.35
N SER A 132 -7.49 -5.88 -15.16
CA SER A 132 -7.84 -4.45 -15.04
C SER A 132 -7.21 -3.84 -13.79
N GLN A 133 -7.39 -4.48 -12.63
CA GLN A 133 -6.88 -3.98 -11.36
C GLN A 133 -5.35 -3.99 -11.32
N LYS A 134 -4.72 -4.99 -11.95
CA LYS A 134 -3.27 -4.99 -12.11
C LYS A 134 -2.79 -3.72 -12.82
N SER A 135 -3.40 -3.34 -13.93
CA SER A 135 -2.98 -2.17 -14.70
C SER A 135 -3.10 -0.88 -13.88
N GLU A 136 -4.23 -0.66 -13.21
CA GLU A 136 -4.45 0.53 -12.38
C GLU A 136 -3.44 0.59 -11.22
N ASN A 137 -3.14 -0.54 -10.60
CA ASN A 137 -2.19 -0.61 -9.49
C ASN A 137 -0.74 -0.39 -9.96
N GLU A 138 -0.38 -0.85 -11.16
CA GLU A 138 0.92 -0.57 -11.76
C GLU A 138 1.06 0.92 -12.11
N ASP A 139 0.00 1.57 -12.58
CA ASP A 139 0.00 3.02 -12.81
C ASP A 139 0.17 3.79 -11.48
N LEU A 140 -0.49 3.34 -10.41
CA LEU A 140 -0.30 3.87 -9.06
C LEU A 140 1.13 3.63 -8.56
N TRP A 141 1.72 2.47 -8.85
CA TRP A 141 3.11 2.16 -8.52
C TRP A 141 4.08 3.11 -9.22
N VAL A 142 3.88 3.37 -10.51
CA VAL A 142 4.70 4.32 -11.27
C VAL A 142 4.58 5.72 -10.69
N LYS A 143 3.36 6.20 -10.39
CA LYS A 143 3.15 7.49 -9.71
C LYS A 143 3.85 7.53 -8.35
N GLY A 144 3.75 6.45 -7.59
CA GLY A 144 4.40 6.31 -6.29
C GLY A 144 5.92 6.42 -6.40
N LYS A 145 6.53 5.78 -7.41
CA LYS A 145 7.97 5.91 -7.70
C LYS A 145 8.36 7.33 -8.07
N MET A 146 7.58 8.00 -8.93
CA MET A 146 7.82 9.41 -9.28
C MET A 146 7.79 10.33 -8.05
N ASN A 147 6.93 10.05 -7.08
CA ASN A 147 6.88 10.80 -5.83
C ASN A 147 8.13 10.58 -4.96
N VAL A 148 8.63 9.34 -4.89
CA VAL A 148 9.91 9.04 -4.21
C VAL A 148 11.08 9.73 -4.91
N ASP A 149 11.12 9.69 -6.25
CA ASP A 149 12.15 10.38 -7.04
C ASP A 149 12.12 11.90 -6.83
N ARG A 150 10.92 12.49 -6.71
CA ARG A 150 10.75 13.92 -6.42
C ARG A 150 11.22 14.29 -5.02
N GLU A 151 10.90 13.48 -4.02
CA GLU A 151 11.42 13.71 -2.66
C GLU A 151 12.94 13.54 -2.59
N PHE A 152 13.49 12.56 -3.30
CA PHE A 152 14.94 12.42 -3.45
C PHE A 152 15.58 13.66 -4.08
N GLU A 153 14.98 14.21 -5.15
CA GLU A 153 15.40 15.49 -5.73
C GLU A 153 15.28 16.66 -4.74
N SER A 154 14.22 16.70 -3.95
CA SER A 154 14.02 17.72 -2.91
C SER A 154 15.17 17.68 -1.88
N TYR A 155 15.57 16.49 -1.44
CA TYR A 155 16.74 16.32 -0.57
C TYR A 155 18.04 16.77 -1.27
N LEU A 156 18.25 16.39 -2.53
CA LEU A 156 19.41 16.83 -3.32
C LEU A 156 19.48 18.36 -3.45
N ASN A 157 18.37 19.01 -3.78
CA ASN A 157 18.32 20.46 -3.96
C ASN A 157 18.51 21.21 -2.63
N LYS A 158 18.04 20.66 -1.50
CA LYS A 158 18.35 21.22 -0.17
C LYS A 158 19.85 21.17 0.13
N PHE A 159 20.58 20.19 -0.40
CA PHE A 159 22.04 20.11 -0.27
C PHE A 159 22.81 21.10 -1.15
N ASN A 160 22.15 21.79 -2.07
CA ASN A 160 22.78 22.81 -2.92
C ASN A 160 22.96 24.16 -2.22
N VAL A 161 22.44 24.34 -1.00
CA VAL A 161 22.45 25.65 -0.30
C VAL A 161 23.72 25.85 0.57
N ILE A 162 24.78 25.09 0.32
CA ILE A 162 26.01 25.17 1.12
C ILE A 162 26.83 26.41 0.71
N THR A 163 26.53 27.50 1.41
CA THR A 163 27.42 28.63 1.78
C THR A 163 28.19 29.30 0.66
N ALA A 164 27.51 30.20 -0.06
CA ALA A 164 28.15 31.35 -0.70
C ALA A 164 28.55 32.46 0.31
N ASN A 165 28.85 32.11 1.56
CA ASN A 165 29.33 33.05 2.60
C ASN A 165 30.85 32.99 2.78
N VAL A 166 31.59 32.66 1.72
CA VAL A 166 32.94 33.22 1.59
C VAL A 166 32.76 34.70 1.22
N THR A 167 32.45 35.51 2.23
CA THR A 167 32.74 36.93 2.23
C THR A 167 34.25 37.08 2.25
N SER A 168 34.78 38.09 1.55
CA SER A 168 36.20 38.43 1.51
C SER A 168 36.85 38.50 2.90
N ASP A 169 36.06 38.78 3.93
CA ASP A 169 36.50 38.97 5.32
C ASP A 169 36.90 37.67 6.04
N ASN A 170 36.60 36.50 5.47
CA ASN A 170 36.86 35.20 6.10
C ASN A 170 38.08 34.47 5.53
N LEU A 171 38.85 35.06 4.60
CA LEU A 171 40.03 34.39 4.02
C LEU A 171 41.26 34.40 4.94
N ASP A 172 41.27 35.25 5.98
CA ASP A 172 42.43 35.44 6.87
C ASP A 172 42.39 34.54 8.12
N GLN A 173 41.28 33.85 8.36
CA GLN A 173 41.15 32.89 9.46
C GLN A 173 41.36 31.48 8.91
N ALA A 174 42.44 30.81 9.32
CA ALA A 174 42.77 29.43 8.93
C ALA A 174 41.72 28.37 9.35
N ASP A 175 40.59 28.79 9.96
CA ASP A 175 39.55 27.93 10.55
C ASP A 175 38.09 28.38 10.23
N SER A 176 37.89 29.41 9.39
CA SER A 176 36.55 30.02 9.16
C SER A 176 35.70 29.38 8.06
N GLY A 177 36.03 28.16 7.64
CA GLY A 177 35.40 27.50 6.50
C GLY A 177 34.67 26.21 6.86
N LYS A 178 33.77 26.21 7.84
CA LYS A 178 32.89 25.04 8.04
C LYS A 178 32.03 24.87 6.78
N LEU A 179 32.43 23.95 5.90
CA LEU A 179 31.62 23.48 4.80
C LEU A 179 30.39 22.81 5.45
N TYR A 180 29.26 23.52 5.47
CA TYR A 180 28.06 22.98 6.09
C TYR A 180 27.59 21.81 5.26
N GLY A 181 27.88 20.58 5.69
CA GLY A 181 27.37 19.40 5.03
C GLY A 181 25.83 19.34 5.07
N PRO A 182 25.23 18.47 4.23
CA PRO A 182 23.86 17.99 4.41
C PRO A 182 23.46 17.80 5.88
N LYS A 183 22.24 18.19 6.27
CA LYS A 183 21.70 17.80 7.57
C LYS A 183 21.67 16.27 7.66
N GLU A 184 22.10 15.73 8.80
CA GLU A 184 22.19 14.27 9.00
C GLU A 184 20.85 13.55 8.81
N ASN A 185 19.74 14.18 9.21
CA ASN A 185 18.40 13.62 8.97
C ASN A 185 18.10 13.47 7.48
N ASP A 186 18.39 14.48 6.66
CA ASP A 186 18.12 14.45 5.22
C ASP A 186 19.01 13.40 4.51
N LEU A 187 20.26 13.22 4.96
CA LEU A 187 21.13 12.14 4.50
C LEU A 187 20.56 10.76 4.84
N ASN A 188 20.04 10.59 6.05
CA ASN A 188 19.42 9.33 6.47
C ASN A 188 18.16 9.03 5.64
N GLN A 189 17.29 10.02 5.39
CA GLN A 189 16.13 9.84 4.51
C GLN A 189 16.57 9.43 3.09
N MET A 190 17.60 10.09 2.54
CA MET A 190 18.12 9.79 1.20
C MET A 190 18.77 8.40 1.13
N LYS A 191 19.49 8.00 2.18
CA LYS A 191 20.06 6.65 2.31
C LYS A 191 18.96 5.59 2.34
N ASN A 192 17.87 5.82 3.08
CA ASN A 192 16.76 4.89 3.16
C ASN A 192 16.07 4.71 1.79
N ILE A 193 15.93 5.78 1.01
CA ILE A 193 15.44 5.70 -0.38
C ILE A 193 16.37 4.83 -1.24
N MET A 194 17.69 5.05 -1.15
CA MET A 194 18.66 4.26 -1.93
C MET A 194 18.67 2.78 -1.52
N GLU A 195 18.59 2.48 -0.23
CA GLU A 195 18.48 1.10 0.27
C GLU A 195 17.17 0.43 -0.20
N TRP A 196 16.08 1.17 -0.22
CA TRP A 196 14.80 0.68 -0.72
C TRP A 196 14.84 0.37 -2.22
N PHE A 197 15.41 1.26 -3.04
CA PHE A 197 15.60 0.98 -4.48
C PHE A 197 16.58 -0.15 -4.72
N LYS A 198 17.64 -0.28 -3.91
CA LYS A 198 18.56 -1.43 -3.98
C LYS A 198 17.83 -2.77 -3.79
N LYS A 199 16.85 -2.83 -2.89
CA LYS A 199 16.02 -4.03 -2.66
C LYS A 199 15.01 -4.25 -3.79
N THR A 200 14.41 -3.18 -4.30
CA THR A 200 13.23 -3.24 -5.16
C THR A 200 13.58 -3.30 -6.66
N GLU A 201 14.42 -2.38 -7.13
CA GLU A 201 14.82 -2.21 -8.52
C GLU A 201 16.28 -1.72 -8.60
N PRO A 202 17.28 -2.63 -8.65
CA PRO A 202 18.69 -2.24 -8.65
C PRO A 202 19.08 -1.40 -9.88
N THR A 203 18.37 -1.53 -11.01
CA THR A 203 18.60 -0.71 -12.21
C THR A 203 18.23 0.75 -12.03
N HIS A 204 17.32 1.07 -11.10
CA HIS A 204 16.97 2.46 -10.77
C HIS A 204 18.01 3.10 -9.85
N LEU A 205 18.77 2.29 -9.10
CA LEU A 205 19.84 2.76 -8.23
C LEU A 205 20.94 3.48 -9.02
N ASP A 206 21.32 2.97 -10.19
CA ASP A 206 22.32 3.60 -11.06
C ASP A 206 21.87 4.99 -11.50
N LYS A 207 20.59 5.15 -11.86
CA LYS A 207 20.00 6.45 -12.21
C LYS A 207 20.08 7.44 -11.06
N LEU A 208 19.85 6.98 -9.82
CA LEU A 208 19.99 7.84 -8.64
C LEU A 208 21.44 8.25 -8.39
N TYR A 209 22.41 7.34 -8.58
CA TYR A 209 23.83 7.68 -8.49
C TYR A 209 24.25 8.71 -9.52
N GLU A 210 23.87 8.52 -10.80
CA GLU A 210 24.11 9.51 -11.85
C GLU A 210 23.52 10.88 -11.47
N LYS A 211 22.31 10.88 -10.91
CA LYS A 211 21.63 12.11 -10.47
C LYS A 211 22.36 12.82 -9.33
N ILE A 212 22.86 12.07 -8.33
CA ILE A 212 23.71 12.61 -7.26
C ILE A 212 24.98 13.24 -7.86
N ILE A 213 25.68 12.50 -8.72
CA ILE A 213 26.95 12.94 -9.32
C ILE A 213 26.74 14.20 -10.16
N ASN A 214 25.70 14.22 -11.00
CA ASN A 214 25.36 15.38 -11.83
C ASN A 214 24.99 16.60 -10.98
N ASN A 215 24.14 16.43 -9.96
CA ASN A 215 23.75 17.51 -9.07
C ASN A 215 24.96 18.09 -8.30
N ARG A 216 25.82 17.22 -7.75
CA ARG A 216 27.02 17.64 -7.01
C ARG A 216 28.09 18.26 -7.89
N SER A 217 28.32 17.71 -9.07
CA SER A 217 29.29 18.28 -10.03
C SER A 217 28.88 19.68 -10.49
N GLN A 218 27.59 19.90 -10.79
CA GLN A 218 27.08 21.23 -11.11
C GLN A 218 27.23 22.21 -9.94
N LEU A 219 26.90 21.78 -8.72
CA LEU A 219 27.10 22.60 -7.52
C LEU A 219 28.57 23.04 -7.36
N ILE A 220 29.52 22.12 -7.53
CA ILE A 220 30.96 22.42 -7.46
C ILE A 220 31.35 23.39 -8.57
N LEU A 221 30.90 23.17 -9.80
CA LEU A 221 31.19 24.06 -10.92
C LEU A 221 30.67 25.48 -10.69
N ASP A 222 29.45 25.62 -10.19
CA ASP A 222 28.86 26.93 -9.92
C ASP A 222 29.54 27.65 -8.76
N ASN A 223 29.93 26.91 -7.71
CA ASN A 223 30.77 27.46 -6.64
C ASN A 223 32.13 27.95 -7.17
N LEU A 224 32.80 27.18 -8.03
CA LEU A 224 34.07 27.58 -8.64
C LEU A 224 33.92 28.81 -9.55
N LYS A 225 32.84 28.89 -10.35
CA LYS A 225 32.52 30.08 -11.15
C LYS A 225 32.30 31.31 -10.27
N ASN A 226 31.57 31.17 -9.17
CA ASN A 226 31.31 32.25 -8.23
C ASN A 226 32.59 32.78 -7.59
N ILE A 227 33.49 31.88 -7.16
CA ILE A 227 34.81 32.24 -6.61
C ILE A 227 35.65 32.95 -7.68
N LYS A 228 35.70 32.41 -8.90
CA LYS A 228 36.44 33.02 -10.02
C LYS A 228 35.90 34.41 -10.37
N GLY A 229 34.59 34.59 -10.39
CA GLY A 229 33.94 35.89 -10.62
C GLY A 229 34.30 36.92 -9.54
N LYS A 230 34.22 36.53 -8.26
CA LYS A 230 34.65 37.39 -7.14
C LYS A 230 36.13 37.75 -7.23
N ALA A 231 37.02 36.78 -7.52
CA ALA A 231 38.45 37.02 -7.68
C ALA A 231 38.76 38.02 -8.81
N ASN A 232 38.07 37.92 -9.94
CA ASN A 232 38.20 38.89 -11.04
C ASN A 232 37.70 40.29 -10.65
N SER A 233 36.60 40.37 -9.89
CA SER A 233 36.08 41.64 -9.37
C SER A 233 37.07 42.31 -8.40
N LEU A 234 37.68 41.54 -7.50
CA LEU A 234 38.71 42.00 -6.57
C LEU A 234 39.95 42.51 -7.32
N ASN A 235 40.43 41.77 -8.33
CA ASN A 235 41.57 42.19 -9.14
C ASN A 235 41.29 43.49 -9.93
N ASN A 236 40.09 43.64 -10.49
CA ASN A 236 39.70 44.86 -11.19
C ASN A 236 39.60 46.07 -10.24
N SER A 237 39.10 45.86 -9.01
CA SER A 237 39.08 46.89 -7.97
C SER A 237 40.48 47.28 -7.49
N ALA A 238 41.41 46.32 -7.37
CA ALA A 238 42.79 46.59 -7.00
C ALA A 238 43.52 47.40 -8.10
N ASN A 239 43.28 47.07 -9.38
CA ASN A 239 43.83 47.80 -10.51
C ASN A 239 43.27 49.23 -10.62
N SER A 240 41.98 49.47 -10.32
CA SER A 240 41.44 50.84 -10.29
C SER A 240 41.96 51.66 -9.11
N ALA A 241 42.18 51.03 -7.94
CA ALA A 241 42.78 51.69 -6.78
C ALA A 241 44.26 52.05 -7.03
N ALA A 242 45.03 51.18 -7.69
CA ALA A 242 46.40 51.46 -8.09
C ALA A 242 46.48 52.61 -9.12
N TYR A 243 45.57 52.64 -10.10
CA TYR A 243 45.51 53.71 -11.11
C TYR A 243 45.16 55.08 -10.51
N ASN A 244 44.26 55.13 -9.50
CA ASN A 244 43.89 56.37 -8.82
C ASN A 244 44.95 56.85 -7.79
N SER A 245 45.72 55.95 -7.17
CA SER A 245 46.84 56.36 -6.31
C SER A 245 48.01 56.97 -7.11
N SER A 246 48.11 56.63 -8.40
CA SER A 246 49.16 57.12 -9.31
C SER A 246 48.91 58.54 -9.83
N HIS A 247 47.72 59.10 -9.66
CA HIS A 247 47.34 60.44 -10.15
C HIS A 247 47.18 61.52 -9.05
N SER A 248 47.54 61.22 -7.80
CA SER A 248 47.38 62.15 -6.66
C SER A 248 48.69 62.77 -6.16
N ASN A 249 49.77 62.74 -6.95
CA ASN A 249 51.02 63.45 -6.65
C ASN A 249 51.43 64.39 -7.81
N SER A 250 50.72 65.51 -8.00
CA SER A 250 51.28 66.67 -8.71
C SER A 250 50.47 67.94 -8.42
N SER A 251 51.19 69.00 -8.06
CA SER A 251 50.79 70.41 -7.94
C SER A 251 50.30 70.93 -6.56
N GLN A 252 51.23 70.97 -5.60
CA GLN A 252 51.43 72.23 -4.86
C GLN A 252 52.29 73.15 -5.72
N PHE A 253 51.79 74.34 -6.12
CA PHE A 253 52.47 75.65 -5.96
C PHE A 253 51.75 76.79 -6.73
N SER A 254 51.30 77.79 -5.96
CA SER A 254 51.26 79.24 -6.24
C SER A 254 50.37 79.83 -7.36
N LYS A 255 49.41 80.70 -6.96
CA LYS A 255 49.56 82.17 -7.06
C LYS A 255 48.44 82.96 -6.35
N ARG A 256 48.83 84.12 -5.83
CA ARG A 256 48.06 85.15 -5.12
C ARG A 256 47.27 86.09 -6.05
N ASN A 257 46.26 86.73 -5.44
CA ASN A 257 45.76 88.10 -5.60
C ASN A 257 44.68 88.47 -6.67
N SER A 258 43.47 88.69 -6.13
CA SER A 258 42.83 90.02 -5.91
C SER A 258 41.83 90.60 -6.92
N LEU A 259 40.79 91.20 -6.31
CA LEU A 259 39.82 92.22 -6.72
C LEU A 259 38.45 91.80 -7.30
N ALA A 260 37.43 92.18 -6.53
CA ALA A 260 36.01 92.35 -6.85
C ALA A 260 35.82 93.58 -7.79
N PRO A 261 34.61 93.94 -8.31
CA PRO A 261 33.40 94.09 -7.49
C PRO A 261 32.01 93.85 -8.15
N GLN A 262 31.02 93.89 -7.26
CA GLN A 262 29.62 94.37 -7.40
C GLN A 262 28.48 93.44 -7.85
N SER A 263 27.52 93.34 -6.91
CA SER A 263 26.11 92.92 -6.97
C SER A 263 25.23 93.97 -7.70
N PRO A 264 23.90 93.76 -7.92
CA PRO A 264 22.90 93.84 -6.84
C PRO A 264 21.61 92.99 -6.97
N GLY A 265 20.96 92.77 -5.80
CA GLY A 265 19.51 92.55 -5.61
C GLY A 265 19.01 91.11 -5.81
N SER A 266 18.08 90.55 -5.03
CA SER A 266 17.22 90.97 -3.93
C SER A 266 16.56 89.69 -3.39
N ASN A 267 16.72 89.34 -2.11
CA ASN A 267 15.77 89.56 -1.00
C ASN A 267 14.55 88.60 -1.01
N LEU A 268 14.45 87.74 0.02
CA LEU A 268 13.28 87.56 0.92
C LEU A 268 13.35 86.26 1.76
N ASN A 269 13.46 86.45 3.08
CA ASN A 269 12.67 85.86 4.18
C ASN A 269 12.55 84.32 4.28
N ASN A 270 13.12 83.70 5.33
CA ASN A 270 12.53 83.46 6.68
C ASN A 270 12.33 81.93 6.81
N SER A 271 12.45 81.23 7.94
CA SER A 271 12.71 81.53 9.36
C SER A 271 12.79 80.16 10.08
N ILE A 272 13.75 80.00 11.00
CA ILE A 272 13.65 79.39 12.36
C ILE A 272 12.97 78.00 12.50
N GLY A 273 13.48 77.00 13.23
CA GLY A 273 14.53 76.84 14.24
C GLY A 273 14.75 75.32 14.44
N ASP A 274 15.93 74.84 14.79
CA ASP A 274 16.61 74.85 16.10
C ASP A 274 16.18 73.70 17.06
N ASN A 275 17.19 73.20 17.77
CA ASN A 275 17.25 72.11 18.76
C ASN A 275 17.16 70.66 18.26
N THR A 276 18.27 69.92 18.22
CA THR A 276 19.13 69.43 19.33
C THR A 276 18.48 68.40 20.25
N ASP A 277 19.28 67.35 20.40
CA ASP A 277 19.52 66.57 21.61
C ASP A 277 18.94 65.16 21.73
N SER A 278 19.90 64.25 21.69
CA SER A 278 19.99 62.96 22.36
C SER A 278 19.05 62.78 23.55
N LYS A 279 18.38 61.62 23.60
CA LYS A 279 18.53 60.66 24.71
C LYS A 279 17.89 59.30 24.41
N ARG A 280 18.80 58.34 24.42
CA ARG A 280 18.66 56.89 24.61
C ARG A 280 17.86 56.59 25.90
N THR A 281 16.83 55.73 25.84
CA THR A 281 16.56 54.61 26.80
C THR A 281 15.24 53.88 26.51
N THR A 282 15.35 52.57 26.23
CA THR A 282 14.65 51.42 26.85
C THR A 282 13.12 51.49 27.07
N LEU A 283 12.34 50.59 26.45
CA LEU A 283 11.70 49.42 27.10
C LEU A 283 10.72 48.66 26.18
N ARG A 284 10.66 47.36 26.46
CA ARG A 284 9.87 46.26 25.86
C ARG A 284 8.35 46.43 26.00
N SER A 285 7.59 45.89 25.02
CA SER A 285 6.54 44.84 25.18
C SER A 285 5.77 44.68 23.86
N ARG A 286 5.90 43.57 23.13
CA ARG A 286 5.09 42.32 23.18
C ARG A 286 3.61 42.47 22.78
N LEU A 287 3.30 41.78 21.67
CA LEU A 287 2.10 40.99 21.37
C LEU A 287 0.74 41.70 21.29
N THR A 288 0.24 41.74 20.06
CA THR A 288 -1.11 41.27 19.71
C THR A 288 -0.97 40.32 18.54
#